data_AF-A0A1C5A2S8-F1
#
_entry.id   AF-A0A1C5A2S8-F1
#
_cell.length_a   1.000
_cell.length_b   1.000
_cell.length_c   1.000
_cell.angle_alpha   90.00
_cell.angle_beta   90.00
_cell.angle_gamma   90.00
#
_symmetry.space_group_name_H-M   'P 1'
#
loop_
_entity.id
_entity.type
_entity.pdbx_description
1 polymer ?
#
loop_
_entity_poly.entity_id
_entity_poly.type
_entity_poly.pdbx_seq_one_letter_code
_entity_poly.pdbx_strand_id
1 'polypeptide(L)'
;MRTRADSPTKTCTAPGCNGALRARGLCSTHYNQRHQPNRHASHTVACTVCGTEVQRPTKARRRPTCSVACRTLLQHGASSGMTGTYDWARDAAIRARRAGATVIEVFDRSEVFVRDQWICQLCGLPTDVTASPFDPSSPTVDHIVPLSKGGEHTLANTQCSHLGCNSSKSDHAA
;
A
#
# COMPACT_ATOMS: atom_id res chain seq x y z
N MET A 1 11.92 -23.93 -7.94
CA MET A 1 11.78 -23.80 -9.41
C MET A 1 12.41 -22.48 -9.83
N ARG A 2 13.51 -22.52 -10.59
CA ARG A 2 14.16 -21.30 -11.09
C ARG A 2 13.22 -20.62 -12.10
N THR A 3 12.80 -19.39 -11.84
CA THR A 3 12.10 -18.56 -12.82
C THR A 3 13.06 -18.31 -13.98
N ARG A 4 12.83 -18.98 -15.12
CA ARG A 4 13.60 -18.70 -16.34
C ARG A 4 13.29 -17.26 -16.75
N ALA A 5 14.33 -16.46 -16.93
CA ALA A 5 14.23 -15.12 -17.49
C ALA A 5 13.69 -15.20 -18.92
N ASP A 6 12.99 -14.15 -19.36
CA ASP A 6 12.44 -14.08 -20.70
C ASP A 6 13.58 -14.00 -21.73
N SER A 7 13.40 -14.63 -22.88
CA SER A 7 14.40 -14.67 -23.93
C SER A 7 14.51 -13.29 -24.60
N PRO A 8 15.71 -12.71 -24.70
CA PRO A 8 15.89 -11.39 -25.32
C PRO A 8 15.73 -11.43 -26.85
N THR A 9 15.79 -12.61 -27.47
CA THR A 9 15.85 -12.76 -28.94
C THR A 9 14.67 -13.50 -29.55
N LYS A 10 13.94 -14.30 -28.76
CA LYS A 10 12.84 -15.12 -29.27
C LYS A 10 11.49 -14.48 -28.93
N THR A 11 10.55 -14.56 -29.84
CA THR A 11 9.19 -14.03 -29.68
C THR A 11 8.17 -15.14 -29.43
N CYS A 12 6.99 -14.74 -28.96
CA CYS A 12 5.85 -15.62 -28.76
C CYS A 12 5.37 -16.24 -30.07
N THR A 13 4.99 -17.51 -30.05
CA THR A 13 4.38 -18.20 -31.20
C THR A 13 2.88 -17.97 -31.33
N ALA A 14 2.28 -17.12 -30.48
CA ALA A 14 0.86 -16.82 -30.56
C ALA A 14 0.62 -15.88 -31.75
N PRO A 15 -0.44 -16.10 -32.56
CA PRO A 15 -0.72 -15.26 -33.72
C PRO A 15 -0.79 -13.77 -33.36
N GLY A 16 -0.01 -12.94 -34.05
CA GLY A 16 0.03 -11.49 -33.83
C GLY A 16 0.75 -11.03 -32.54
N CYS A 17 1.43 -11.93 -31.81
CA CYS A 17 2.11 -11.56 -30.58
C CYS A 17 3.63 -11.43 -30.75
N ASN A 18 4.15 -10.22 -30.56
CA ASN A 18 5.59 -9.94 -30.57
C ASN A 18 6.21 -9.96 -29.16
N GLY A 19 5.49 -10.46 -28.16
CA GLY A 19 6.00 -10.52 -26.79
C GLY A 19 7.19 -11.45 -26.65
N ALA A 20 8.15 -11.08 -25.80
CA ALA A 20 9.34 -11.89 -25.53
C ALA A 20 8.97 -13.30 -25.03
N LEU A 21 9.62 -14.31 -25.61
CA LEU A 21 9.40 -15.71 -25.29
C LEU A 21 9.85 -16.00 -23.85
N ARG A 22 8.94 -16.54 -23.02
CA ARG A 22 9.26 -16.97 -21.65
C ARG A 22 9.55 -18.47 -21.59
N ALA A 23 8.57 -19.27 -21.99
CA ALA A 23 8.66 -20.73 -21.91
C ALA A 23 7.65 -21.39 -22.86
N ARG A 24 7.97 -22.60 -23.35
CA ARG A 24 7.08 -23.43 -24.19
C ARG A 24 6.53 -22.70 -25.44
N GLY A 25 7.34 -21.86 -26.07
CA GLY A 25 6.91 -21.06 -27.23
C GLY A 25 6.06 -19.83 -26.90
N LEU A 26 5.72 -19.59 -25.64
CA LEU A 26 4.79 -18.52 -25.25
C LEU A 26 5.47 -17.39 -24.46
N CYS A 27 4.99 -16.16 -24.65
CA CYS A 27 5.30 -15.04 -23.76
C CYS A 27 4.69 -15.25 -22.37
N SER A 28 5.08 -14.43 -21.40
CA SER A 28 4.59 -14.52 -20.02
C SER A 28 3.05 -14.52 -19.92
N THR A 29 2.38 -13.64 -20.65
CA THR A 29 0.91 -13.53 -20.69
C THR A 29 0.26 -14.79 -21.25
N HIS A 30 0.61 -15.20 -22.47
CA HIS A 30 0.02 -16.39 -23.11
C HIS A 30 0.37 -17.69 -22.36
N TYR A 31 1.57 -17.78 -21.78
CA TYR A 31 1.95 -18.91 -20.94
C TYR A 31 1.03 -19.00 -19.71
N ASN A 32 0.78 -17.89 -19.02
CA ASN A 32 -0.06 -17.84 -17.84
C ASN A 32 -1.53 -18.14 -18.18
N GLN A 33 -2.05 -17.58 -19.27
CA GLN A 33 -3.41 -17.86 -19.74
C GLN A 33 -3.61 -19.36 -20.04
N ARG A 34 -2.65 -19.98 -20.73
CA ARG A 34 -2.74 -21.39 -21.15
C ARG A 34 -2.49 -22.38 -20.01
N HIS A 35 -1.53 -22.11 -19.14
CA HIS A 35 -1.07 -23.07 -18.13
C HIS A 35 -1.48 -22.75 -16.70
N GLN A 36 -1.98 -21.54 -16.44
CA GLN A 36 -2.46 -21.14 -15.13
C GLN A 36 -3.80 -20.36 -15.22
N PRO A 37 -4.83 -20.90 -15.91
CA PRO A 37 -6.09 -20.18 -16.10
C PRO A 37 -6.75 -19.77 -14.76
N ASN A 38 -6.60 -20.60 -13.72
CA ASN A 38 -7.16 -20.37 -12.39
C ASN A 38 -6.16 -19.73 -11.39
N ARG A 39 -5.11 -19.06 -11.87
CA ARG A 39 -4.12 -18.42 -10.97
C ARG A 39 -4.72 -17.36 -10.05
N HIS A 40 -5.84 -16.77 -10.45
CA HIS A 40 -6.59 -15.76 -9.71
C HIS A 40 -7.90 -16.31 -9.13
N ALA A 41 -8.06 -17.63 -9.05
CA ALA A 41 -9.25 -18.22 -8.46
C ALA A 41 -9.46 -17.73 -7.01
N SER A 42 -10.72 -17.42 -6.70
CA SER A 42 -11.18 -17.07 -5.37
C SER A 42 -12.26 -18.06 -4.89
N HIS A 43 -12.44 -18.14 -3.58
CA HIS A 43 -13.50 -18.91 -2.95
C HIS A 43 -14.10 -18.11 -1.79
N THR A 44 -15.37 -18.38 -1.49
CA THR A 44 -16.08 -17.82 -0.35
C THR A 44 -15.60 -18.47 0.93
N VAL A 45 -15.27 -17.65 1.94
CA VAL A 45 -14.97 -18.12 3.30
C VAL A 45 -15.54 -17.16 4.34
N ALA A 46 -15.86 -17.69 5.52
CA ALA A 46 -16.32 -16.85 6.63
C ALA A 46 -15.17 -16.04 7.25
N CYS A 47 -15.46 -14.79 7.61
CA CYS A 47 -14.59 -13.96 8.44
C CYS A 47 -14.33 -14.65 9.78
N THR A 48 -13.06 -14.76 10.18
CA THR A 48 -12.67 -15.39 11.46
C THR A 48 -13.18 -14.64 12.68
N VAL A 49 -13.51 -13.36 12.55
CA VAL A 49 -13.95 -12.52 13.69
C VAL A 49 -15.48 -12.46 13.80
N CYS A 50 -16.19 -12.18 12.71
CA CYS A 50 -17.63 -11.92 12.74
C CYS A 50 -18.47 -12.90 11.92
N GLY A 51 -17.86 -13.87 11.24
CA GLY A 51 -18.57 -14.87 10.43
C GLY A 51 -19.03 -14.41 9.04
N THR A 52 -19.02 -13.11 8.72
CA THR A 52 -19.44 -12.58 7.41
C THR A 52 -18.69 -13.25 6.25
N GLU A 53 -19.41 -13.65 5.21
CA GLU A 53 -18.84 -14.27 4.01
C GLU A 53 -18.00 -13.28 3.19
N VAL A 54 -16.80 -13.71 2.80
CA VAL A 54 -15.85 -12.90 2.01
C VAL A 54 -15.24 -13.71 0.87
N GLN A 55 -14.97 -13.07 -0.26
CA GLN A 55 -14.22 -13.67 -1.37
C GLN A 55 -12.72 -13.57 -1.13
N ARG A 56 -11.99 -14.68 -1.26
CA ARG A 56 -10.53 -14.69 -1.06
C ARG A 56 -9.78 -15.54 -2.10
N PRO A 57 -8.57 -15.12 -2.51
CA PRO A 57 -7.72 -15.95 -3.35
C PRO A 57 -7.42 -17.29 -2.70
N THR A 58 -7.44 -18.38 -3.47
CA THR A 58 -7.23 -19.75 -2.95
C THR A 58 -5.89 -19.94 -2.24
N LYS A 59 -4.88 -19.14 -2.60
CA LYS A 59 -3.51 -19.20 -2.03
C LYS A 59 -3.24 -18.21 -0.89
N ALA A 60 -4.26 -17.51 -0.39
CA ALA A 60 -4.06 -16.48 0.63
C ALA A 60 -3.73 -17.08 2.00
N ARG A 61 -2.50 -16.87 2.50
CA ARG A 61 -2.03 -17.43 3.78
C ARG A 61 -2.60 -16.76 5.03
N ARG A 62 -3.04 -15.50 4.92
CA ARG A 62 -3.61 -14.76 6.06
C ARG A 62 -4.95 -15.35 6.47
N ARG A 63 -5.36 -15.22 7.73
CA ARG A 63 -6.73 -15.58 8.17
C ARG A 63 -7.77 -14.67 7.47
N PRO A 64 -8.99 -15.17 7.17
CA PRO A 64 -10.03 -14.40 6.49
C PRO A 64 -10.66 -13.32 7.39
N THR A 65 -10.76 -12.09 6.89
CA THR A 65 -11.36 -10.94 7.61
C THR A 65 -12.15 -10.07 6.64
N CYS A 66 -13.35 -9.62 7.01
CA CYS A 66 -14.23 -8.82 6.15
C CYS A 66 -13.90 -7.32 6.12
N SER A 67 -13.22 -6.80 7.14
CA SER A 67 -12.94 -5.36 7.26
C SER A 67 -11.60 -5.10 7.94
N VAL A 68 -11.13 -3.85 7.86
CA VAL A 68 -9.97 -3.39 8.62
C VAL A 68 -10.20 -3.59 10.11
N ALA A 69 -11.40 -3.28 10.62
CA ALA A 69 -11.75 -3.49 12.02
C ALA A 69 -11.60 -4.96 12.45
N CYS A 70 -12.15 -5.91 11.68
CA CYS A 70 -11.96 -7.34 11.95
C CYS A 70 -10.50 -7.77 11.86
N ARG A 71 -9.71 -7.19 10.94
CA ARG A 71 -8.27 -7.46 10.86
C ARG A 71 -7.53 -6.95 12.10
N THR A 72 -7.84 -5.75 12.56
CA THR A 72 -7.25 -5.14 13.76
C THR A 72 -7.60 -5.97 14.99
N LEU A 73 -8.88 -6.34 15.17
CA LEU A 73 -9.34 -7.20 16.26
C LEU A 73 -8.60 -8.53 16.28
N LEU A 74 -8.43 -9.15 15.12
CA LEU A 74 -7.74 -10.44 15.00
C LEU A 74 -6.24 -10.34 15.34
N GLN A 75 -5.59 -9.24 14.96
CA GLN A 75 -4.15 -9.05 15.16
C GLN A 75 -3.80 -8.56 16.57
N HIS A 76 -4.67 -7.76 17.19
CA HIS A 76 -4.38 -7.02 18.42
C HIS A 76 -5.34 -7.30 19.59
N GLY A 77 -6.39 -8.11 19.39
CA GLY A 77 -7.38 -8.44 20.41
C GLY A 77 -8.51 -7.40 20.58
N ALA A 78 -9.53 -7.76 21.36
CA ALA A 78 -10.76 -6.98 21.58
C ALA A 78 -10.50 -5.57 22.13
N SER A 79 -9.46 -5.41 22.94
CA SER A 79 -9.05 -4.14 23.56
C SER A 79 -8.60 -3.07 22.56
N SER A 80 -8.34 -3.44 21.31
CA SER A 80 -7.85 -2.52 20.26
C SER A 80 -8.90 -2.17 19.20
N GLY A 81 -10.08 -2.79 19.19
CA GLY A 81 -10.91 -2.81 17.97
C GLY A 81 -12.40 -2.53 18.11
N MET A 82 -12.89 -2.04 19.25
CA MET A 82 -14.32 -1.78 19.39
C MET A 82 -14.71 -0.36 19.84
N THR A 83 -13.79 0.44 20.41
CA THR A 83 -14.09 1.82 20.86
C THR A 83 -12.90 2.79 20.88
N GLY A 84 -11.72 2.41 20.39
CA GLY A 84 -10.53 3.26 20.45
C GLY A 84 -10.42 4.19 19.25
N THR A 85 -10.55 5.50 19.46
CA THR A 85 -10.12 6.52 18.50
C THR A 85 -8.72 6.17 18.00
N TYR A 86 -8.54 5.96 16.71
CA TYR A 86 -7.23 5.66 16.13
C TYR A 86 -6.31 6.87 16.35
N ASP A 87 -5.39 6.74 17.29
CA ASP A 87 -4.37 7.72 17.62
C ASP A 87 -3.25 7.66 16.58
N TRP A 88 -3.41 8.41 15.50
CA TRP A 88 -2.45 8.48 14.40
C TRP A 88 -1.10 9.03 14.88
N ALA A 89 -1.10 10.03 15.77
CA ALA A 89 0.11 10.68 16.27
C ALA A 89 1.04 9.68 16.95
N ARG A 90 0.50 8.87 17.87
CA ARG A 90 1.26 7.81 18.54
C ARG A 90 1.72 6.71 17.59
N ASP A 91 0.84 6.26 16.69
CA ASP A 91 1.17 5.22 15.71
C ASP A 91 2.27 5.68 14.74
N ALA A 92 2.21 6.92 14.26
CA ALA A 92 3.20 7.52 13.38
C ALA A 92 4.58 7.62 14.05
N ALA A 93 4.63 8.09 15.30
CA ALA A 93 5.88 8.13 16.08
C ALA A 93 6.46 6.71 16.29
N ILE A 94 5.62 5.70 16.57
CA ILE A 94 6.09 4.30 16.70
C ILE A 94 6.64 3.78 15.36
N ARG A 95 5.93 4.04 14.25
CA ARG A 95 6.39 3.64 12.91
C ARG A 95 7.72 4.32 12.54
N ALA A 96 7.88 5.60 12.88
CA ALA A 96 9.12 6.33 12.65
C ALA A 96 10.30 5.75 13.43
N ARG A 97 10.13 5.48 14.73
CA ARG A 97 11.16 4.80 15.55
C ARG A 97 11.55 3.44 14.98
N ARG A 98 10.56 2.66 14.52
CA ARG A 98 10.81 1.35 13.87
C ARG A 98 11.57 1.48 12.55
N ALA A 99 11.43 2.60 11.86
CA ALA A 99 12.22 2.92 10.67
C ALA A 99 13.63 3.45 11.00
N GLY A 100 13.99 3.59 12.27
CA GLY A 100 15.29 4.11 12.70
C GLY A 100 15.40 5.64 12.72
N ALA A 101 14.29 6.35 12.53
CA ALA A 101 14.29 7.80 12.55
C ALA A 101 14.24 8.38 13.98
N THR A 102 14.91 9.51 14.16
CA THR A 102 14.77 10.34 15.35
C THR A 102 13.36 10.93 15.40
N VAL A 103 12.66 10.75 16.52
CA VAL A 103 11.38 11.41 16.79
C VAL A 103 11.62 12.55 17.75
N ILE A 104 11.50 13.79 17.28
CA ILE A 104 11.69 14.98 18.13
C ILE A 104 10.38 15.36 18.81
N GLU A 105 9.26 15.29 18.08
CA GLU A 105 7.95 15.69 18.55
C GLU A 105 6.86 14.70 18.11
N VAL A 106 5.71 14.77 18.78
CA VAL A 106 4.50 13.98 18.47
C VAL A 106 3.41 14.97 18.09
N PHE A 107 2.88 14.81 16.87
CA PHE A 107 1.86 15.68 16.29
C PHE A 107 0.80 14.83 15.59
N ASP A 108 -0.40 15.37 15.46
CA ASP A 108 -1.46 14.76 14.66
C ASP A 108 -1.33 15.16 13.18
N ARG A 109 -1.76 14.28 12.28
CA ARG A 109 -1.74 14.54 10.83
C ARG A 109 -2.54 15.78 10.43
N SER A 110 -3.60 16.11 11.18
CA SER A 110 -4.41 17.29 10.92
C SER A 110 -3.60 18.58 11.06
N GLU A 111 -2.59 18.62 11.93
CA GLU A 111 -1.71 19.78 12.09
C GLU A 111 -0.92 20.05 10.80
N VAL A 112 -0.41 18.99 10.15
CA VAL A 112 0.29 19.09 8.86
C VAL A 112 -0.67 19.57 7.75
N PHE A 113 -1.86 18.96 7.68
CA PHE A 113 -2.83 19.27 6.62
C PHE A 113 -3.38 20.69 6.73
N VAL A 114 -3.72 21.14 7.94
CA VAL A 114 -4.23 22.49 8.19
C VAL A 114 -3.16 23.52 7.94
N ARG A 115 -1.92 23.29 8.41
CA ARG A 115 -0.77 24.17 8.16
C ARG A 115 -0.54 24.39 6.67
N ASP A 116 -0.60 23.31 5.89
CA ASP A 116 -0.36 23.34 4.44
C ASP A 116 -1.61 23.67 3.63
N GLN A 117 -2.69 24.11 4.29
CA GLN A 117 -3.97 24.47 3.68
C GLN A 117 -4.55 23.39 2.76
N TRP A 118 -4.30 22.12 3.09
CA TRP A 118 -4.67 20.96 2.27
C TRP A 118 -4.11 21.01 0.84
N ILE A 119 -3.04 21.77 0.61
CA ILE A 119 -2.32 21.83 -0.66
C ILE A 119 -1.17 20.82 -0.63
N CYS A 120 -1.10 19.99 -1.67
CA CYS A 120 0.00 19.07 -1.86
C CYS A 120 1.29 19.86 -2.14
N GLN A 121 2.27 19.77 -1.25
CA GLN A 121 3.53 20.50 -1.37
C GLN A 121 4.45 19.95 -2.47
N LEU A 122 4.16 18.76 -2.99
CA LEU A 122 4.92 18.15 -4.10
C LEU A 122 4.51 18.68 -5.48
N CYS A 123 3.21 18.97 -5.68
CA CYS A 123 2.69 19.37 -6.98
C CYS A 123 1.96 20.73 -6.98
N GLY A 124 1.73 21.32 -5.81
CA GLY A 124 1.04 22.60 -5.62
C GLY A 124 -0.49 22.55 -5.79
N LEU A 125 -1.08 21.37 -6.00
CA LEU A 125 -2.53 21.24 -6.21
C LEU A 125 -3.28 20.84 -4.92
N PRO A 126 -4.57 21.20 -4.78
CA PRO A 126 -5.37 20.81 -3.63
C PRO A 126 -5.53 19.29 -3.48
N THR A 127 -5.49 18.79 -2.25
CA THR A 127 -5.85 17.42 -1.89
C THR A 127 -7.37 17.29 -1.70
N ASP A 128 -7.93 16.12 -1.99
CA ASP A 128 -9.36 15.87 -1.79
C ASP A 128 -9.60 15.25 -0.41
N VAL A 129 -10.12 16.07 0.51
CA VAL A 129 -10.43 15.67 1.89
C VAL A 129 -11.62 14.71 2.00
N THR A 130 -12.46 14.67 0.96
CA THR A 130 -13.65 13.82 0.89
C THR A 130 -13.37 12.48 0.21
N ALA A 131 -12.22 12.37 -0.48
CA ALA A 131 -11.82 11.15 -1.14
C ALA A 131 -11.56 10.02 -0.14
N SER A 132 -11.77 8.78 -0.61
CA SER A 132 -11.35 7.59 0.11
C SER A 132 -9.86 7.67 0.48
N PRO A 133 -9.42 7.22 1.67
CA PRO A 133 -7.99 7.19 2.04
C PRO A 133 -7.08 6.33 1.12
N PHE A 134 -7.67 5.57 0.20
CA PHE A 134 -6.96 4.78 -0.80
C PHE A 134 -6.94 5.44 -2.18
N ASP A 135 -7.60 6.59 -2.32
CA ASP A 135 -7.63 7.35 -3.57
C ASP A 135 -6.31 8.11 -3.77
N PRO A 136 -5.73 8.12 -4.98
CA PRO A 136 -4.52 8.87 -5.26
C PRO A 136 -4.59 10.36 -4.91
N SER A 137 -5.77 10.98 -4.96
CA SER A 137 -6.00 12.40 -4.62
C SER A 137 -6.20 12.67 -3.12
N SER A 138 -6.26 11.63 -2.29
CA SER A 138 -6.43 11.79 -0.84
C SER A 138 -5.19 12.38 -0.16
N PRO A 139 -5.34 13.16 0.92
CA PRO A 139 -4.23 13.74 1.66
C PRO A 139 -3.48 12.72 2.51
N THR A 140 -2.15 12.81 2.48
CA THR A 140 -1.22 12.00 3.28
C THR A 140 -0.08 12.85 3.82
N VAL A 141 0.48 12.43 4.96
CA VAL A 141 1.69 13.05 5.53
C VAL A 141 2.90 12.45 4.83
N ASP A 142 3.63 13.29 4.10
CA ASP A 142 4.92 12.97 3.48
C ASP A 142 6.06 13.52 4.33
N HIS A 143 7.18 12.80 4.38
CA HIS A 143 8.41 13.26 5.01
C HIS A 143 9.30 13.89 3.93
N ILE A 144 9.61 15.19 4.05
CA ILE A 144 10.39 15.95 3.06
C ILE A 144 11.72 15.23 2.80
N VAL A 145 12.49 15.02 3.87
CA VAL A 145 13.59 14.05 3.90
C VAL A 145 13.03 12.71 4.39
N PRO A 146 13.08 11.64 3.58
CA PRO A 146 12.55 10.34 3.97
C PRO A 146 13.21 9.78 5.22
N LEU A 147 12.42 9.10 6.06
CA LEU A 147 12.91 8.48 7.30
C LEU A 147 14.06 7.48 7.04
N SER A 148 14.01 6.75 5.92
CA SER A 148 15.04 5.80 5.51
C SER A 148 16.36 6.45 5.08
N LYS A 149 16.37 7.78 4.86
CA LYS A 149 17.56 8.58 4.50
C LYS A 149 18.07 9.43 5.67
N GLY A 150 17.62 9.12 6.89
CA GLY A 150 17.98 9.88 8.10
C GLY A 150 17.10 11.10 8.36
N GLY A 151 15.98 11.25 7.64
CA GLY A 151 14.99 12.26 7.95
C GLY A 151 14.34 12.02 9.32
N GLU A 152 14.09 13.10 10.04
CA GLU A 152 13.48 13.06 11.37
C GLU A 152 11.95 13.02 11.28
N HIS A 153 11.30 12.52 12.32
CA HIS A 153 9.84 12.63 12.47
C HIS A 153 9.51 13.90 13.26
N THR A 154 9.29 14.99 12.52
CA THR A 154 8.96 16.33 13.02
C THR A 154 7.93 17.01 12.13
N LEU A 155 7.27 18.05 12.64
CA LEU A 155 6.42 18.92 11.81
C LEU A 155 7.27 19.59 10.73
N ALA A 156 8.48 20.03 11.05
CA ALA A 156 9.38 20.69 10.11
C ALA A 156 9.80 19.78 8.93
N ASN A 157 9.94 18.48 9.16
CA ASN A 157 10.28 17.50 8.13
C ASN A 157 9.05 16.77 7.57
N THR A 158 7.84 17.26 7.80
CA THR A 158 6.62 16.71 7.21
C THR A 158 5.86 17.74 6.40
N GLN A 159 5.10 17.25 5.41
CA GLN A 159 4.27 18.07 4.53
C GLN A 159 3.02 17.31 4.06
N CYS A 160 1.99 18.07 3.68
CA CYS A 160 0.79 17.56 3.04
C CYS A 160 1.11 17.15 1.61
N SER A 161 0.65 15.97 1.20
CA SER A 161 0.81 15.46 -0.16
C SER A 161 -0.37 14.60 -0.57
N HIS A 162 -0.65 14.53 -1.88
CA HIS A 162 -1.51 13.48 -2.43
C HIS A 162 -0.90 12.10 -2.17
N LEU A 163 -1.75 11.10 -1.91
CA LEU A 163 -1.32 9.69 -1.83
C LEU A 163 -0.53 9.28 -3.08
N GLY A 164 -0.99 9.68 -4.27
CA GLY A 164 -0.33 9.39 -5.54
C GLY A 164 1.05 10.04 -5.67
N CYS A 165 1.16 11.34 -5.33
CA CYS A 165 2.43 12.07 -5.37
C CYS A 165 3.44 11.49 -4.37
N ASN A 166 3.01 11.23 -3.13
CA ASN A 166 3.84 10.63 -2.08
C ASN A 166 4.34 9.23 -2.50
N SER A 167 3.43 8.41 -3.05
CA SER A 167 3.79 7.08 -3.57
C SER A 167 4.80 7.15 -4.71
N SER A 168 4.69 8.16 -5.58
CA SER A 168 5.64 8.40 -6.67
C SER A 168 7.00 8.92 -6.17
N LYS A 169 7.02 9.74 -5.11
CA LYS A 169 8.25 10.25 -4.48
C LYS A 169 9.03 9.15 -3.77
N SER A 170 8.34 8.22 -3.09
CA SER A 170 8.98 7.10 -2.40
C SER A 170 10.09 7.55 -1.42
N ASP A 171 11.32 7.04 -1.53
CA ASP A 171 12.47 7.43 -0.70
C ASP A 171 13.36 8.52 -1.33
N HIS A 172 12.86 9.23 -2.33
CA HIS A 172 13.50 10.44 -2.85
C HIS A 172 13.19 11.63 -1.94
N ALA A 173 14.18 12.51 -1.74
CA ALA A 173 13.96 13.78 -1.07
C ALA A 173 13.15 14.72 -1.99
N ALA A 174 12.22 15.46 -1.39
CA ALA A 174 11.48 16.52 -2.08
C ALA A 174 12.30 17.82 -2.13
#